data_AF-A0A7K4FBR6-F1
#
_entry.id   AF-A0A7K4FBR6-F1
#
_cell.length_a   1.000
_cell.length_b   1.000
_cell.length_c   1.000
_cell.angle_alpha   90.00
_cell.angle_beta   90.00
_cell.angle_gamma   90.00
#
_symmetry.space_group_name_H-M   'P 1'
#
loop_
_entity.id
_entity.type
_entity.pdbx_description
1 polymer ?
#
loop_
_entity_poly.entity_id
_entity_poly.type
_entity_poly.pdbx_seq_one_letter_code
_entity_poly.pdbx_strand_id
1 'polypeptide(L)'
;MFESYLSAISNIFLQLDYLNPFDDPSDVVTQDDVIAGSVTVAIAGLSIFLTIMAVSAYRKTGVSQLKYIALAFSLFTIYLTTEAIQELFTFDDDSFDLFLSVIMLGILICFFFGIMRKKKNHV
;
A
#
# COMPACT_ATOMS: atom_id res chain seq x y z
N MET A 1 -30.58 -43.32 -21.56
CA MET A 1 -30.18 -42.63 -22.81
C MET A 1 -30.45 -41.12 -22.73
N PHE A 2 -31.62 -40.68 -22.23
CA PHE A 2 -31.97 -39.25 -22.09
C PHE A 2 -31.04 -38.44 -21.15
N GLU A 3 -30.58 -39.03 -20.04
CA GLU A 3 -29.72 -38.32 -19.08
C GLU A 3 -28.32 -37.99 -19.63
N SER A 4 -27.79 -38.82 -20.52
CA SER A 4 -26.48 -38.57 -21.16
C SER A 4 -26.53 -37.33 -22.07
N TYR A 5 -27.67 -37.07 -22.71
CA TYR A 5 -27.87 -35.86 -23.51
C TYR A 5 -28.02 -34.61 -22.64
N LEU A 6 -28.69 -34.71 -21.49
CA LEU A 6 -28.80 -33.58 -20.56
C LEU A 6 -27.45 -33.20 -19.94
N SER A 7 -26.62 -34.19 -19.60
CA SER A 7 -25.26 -33.96 -19.13
C SER A 7 -24.35 -33.36 -20.22
N ALA A 8 -24.50 -33.80 -21.47
CA ALA A 8 -23.77 -33.21 -22.58
C ALA A 8 -24.20 -31.74 -22.81
N ILE A 9 -25.50 -31.45 -22.74
CA ILE A 9 -26.02 -30.09 -22.90
C ILE A 9 -25.60 -29.18 -21.73
N SER A 10 -25.56 -29.69 -20.49
CA SER A 10 -25.08 -28.90 -19.34
C SER A 10 -23.60 -28.56 -19.45
N ASN A 11 -22.77 -29.49 -19.93
CA ASN A 11 -21.35 -29.26 -20.15
C ASN A 11 -21.09 -28.25 -21.27
N ILE A 12 -21.90 -28.28 -22.34
CA ILE A 12 -21.83 -27.31 -23.44
C ILE A 12 -22.27 -25.92 -22.96
N PHE A 13 -23.30 -25.82 -22.12
CA PHE A 13 -23.75 -24.56 -21.53
C PHE A 13 -22.69 -23.95 -20.61
N LEU A 14 -22.07 -24.77 -19.74
CA LEU A 14 -20.94 -24.35 -18.91
C LEU A 14 -19.72 -23.91 -19.73
N GLN A 15 -19.44 -24.57 -20.85
CA GLN A 15 -18.37 -24.13 -21.76
C GLN A 15 -18.70 -22.81 -22.47
N LEU A 16 -19.97 -22.54 -22.79
CA LEU A 16 -20.39 -21.27 -23.39
C LEU A 16 -20.28 -20.09 -22.41
N ASP A 17 -20.55 -20.32 -21.13
CA ASP A 17 -20.38 -19.34 -20.05
C ASP A 17 -18.89 -18.94 -19.89
N TYR A 18 -17.98 -19.90 -20.12
CA TYR A 18 -16.53 -19.67 -20.14
C TYR A 18 -15.99 -19.05 -21.44
N LEU A 19 -16.82 -18.98 -22.50
CA LEU A 19 -16.40 -18.56 -23.84
C LEU A 19 -16.81 -17.13 -24.18
N ASN A 20 -17.39 -16.37 -23.25
CA ASN A 20 -17.65 -14.96 -23.45
C ASN A 20 -16.40 -14.16 -23.05
N PRO A 21 -15.51 -13.78 -23.99
CA PRO A 21 -14.22 -13.19 -23.69
C PRO A 21 -14.31 -11.69 -23.34
N PHE A 22 -15.53 -11.21 -23.10
CA PHE A 22 -15.85 -9.84 -22.68
C PHE A 22 -16.50 -9.78 -21.29
N ASP A 23 -16.70 -10.94 -20.64
CA ASP A 23 -17.20 -11.07 -19.27
C ASP A 23 -16.10 -11.52 -18.30
N ASP A 24 -14.82 -11.23 -18.57
CA ASP A 24 -13.78 -11.39 -17.54
C ASP A 24 -14.01 -10.31 -16.47
N PRO A 25 -14.50 -10.66 -15.26
CA PRO A 25 -14.81 -9.66 -14.24
C PRO A 25 -13.55 -9.00 -13.66
N SER A 26 -12.35 -9.43 -14.07
CA SER A 26 -11.08 -8.86 -13.60
C SER A 26 -10.80 -7.44 -14.11
N ASP A 27 -11.48 -7.00 -15.18
CA ASP A 27 -11.34 -5.63 -15.70
C ASP A 27 -12.47 -4.69 -15.25
N VAL A 28 -13.38 -5.17 -14.41
CA VAL A 28 -14.36 -4.33 -13.73
C VAL A 28 -13.74 -3.90 -12.41
N VAL A 29 -13.29 -2.64 -12.32
CA VAL A 29 -12.91 -1.99 -11.06
C VAL A 29 -13.93 -2.37 -9.99
N THR A 30 -13.56 -3.29 -9.09
CA THR A 30 -14.50 -3.77 -8.08
C THR A 30 -14.71 -2.66 -7.07
N GLN A 31 -15.85 -2.67 -6.36
CA GLN A 31 -16.07 -1.72 -5.28
C GLN A 31 -14.93 -1.77 -4.24
N ASP A 32 -14.34 -2.95 -4.05
CA ASP A 32 -13.23 -3.18 -3.14
C ASP A 32 -11.95 -2.48 -3.60
N ASP A 33 -11.67 -2.47 -4.90
CA ASP A 33 -10.51 -1.75 -5.48
C ASP A 33 -10.64 -0.23 -5.30
N VAL A 34 -11.86 0.32 -5.46
CA VAL A 34 -12.12 1.76 -5.24
C VAL A 34 -11.96 2.12 -3.77
N ILE A 35 -12.45 1.28 -2.86
CA ILE A 35 -12.33 1.50 -1.42
C ILE A 35 -10.85 1.42 -1.01
N ALA A 36 -10.12 0.39 -1.47
CA ALA A 36 -8.70 0.23 -1.21
C ALA A 36 -7.89 1.44 -1.70
N GLY A 37 -8.09 1.86 -2.95
CA GLY A 37 -7.43 3.04 -3.50
C GLY A 37 -7.74 4.32 -2.72
N SER A 38 -8.99 4.51 -2.29
CA SER A 38 -9.38 5.70 -1.50
C SER A 38 -8.68 5.76 -0.13
N VAL A 39 -8.52 4.61 0.52
CA VAL A 39 -7.83 4.50 1.81
C VAL A 39 -6.33 4.76 1.64
N THR A 40 -5.72 4.20 0.60
CA THR A 40 -4.30 4.42 0.26
C THR A 40 -4.01 5.91 0.03
N VAL A 41 -4.86 6.60 -0.74
CA VAL A 41 -4.75 8.06 -0.96
C VAL A 41 -4.89 8.84 0.35
N ALA A 42 -5.82 8.46 1.23
CA ALA A 42 -5.99 9.11 2.53
C ALA A 42 -4.76 8.92 3.44
N ILE A 43 -4.19 7.71 3.48
CA ILE A 43 -2.97 7.40 4.24
C ILE A 43 -1.78 8.20 3.68
N ALA A 44 -1.62 8.27 2.35
CA ALA A 44 -0.57 9.05 1.71
C ALA A 44 -0.68 10.55 2.02
N GLY A 45 -1.89 11.12 1.91
CA GLY A 45 -2.15 12.52 2.26
C GLY A 45 -1.85 12.80 3.74
N LEU A 46 -2.27 11.90 4.63
CA LEU A 46 -2.02 12.03 6.07
C LEU A 46 -0.52 11.88 6.40
N SER A 47 0.20 10.99 5.72
CA SER A 47 1.65 10.81 5.84
C SER A 47 2.42 12.09 5.47
N ILE A 48 2.06 12.72 4.35
CA ILE A 48 2.67 14.00 3.91
C ILE A 48 2.38 15.09 4.94
N PHE A 49 1.14 15.19 5.40
CA PHE A 49 0.75 16.15 6.44
C PHE A 49 1.56 15.96 7.73
N LEU A 50 1.70 14.72 8.20
CA LEU A 50 2.50 14.39 9.37
C LEU A 50 3.99 14.68 9.16
N THR A 51 4.53 14.46 7.96
CA THR A 51 5.91 14.82 7.61
C THR A 51 6.12 16.33 7.76
N ILE A 52 5.22 17.14 7.19
CA ILE A 52 5.28 18.60 7.28
C ILE A 52 5.19 19.05 8.75
N MET A 53 4.27 18.44 9.52
CA MET A 53 4.11 18.75 10.94
C MET A 53 5.36 18.38 11.75
N ALA A 54 5.95 17.20 11.50
CA ALA A 54 7.17 16.74 12.17
C ALA A 54 8.37 17.65 11.87
N VAL A 55 8.54 18.05 10.60
CA VAL A 55 9.59 18.99 10.19
C VAL A 55 9.37 20.38 10.80
N SER A 56 8.13 20.87 10.81
CA SER A 56 7.78 22.18 11.39
C SER A 56 8.03 22.19 12.91
N ALA A 57 7.63 21.13 13.60
CA ALA A 57 7.86 20.97 15.03
C ALA A 57 9.36 20.80 15.34
N TYR A 58 10.13 20.11 14.49
CA TYR A 58 11.59 20.03 14.63
C TYR A 58 12.23 21.43 14.56
N ARG A 59 11.82 22.24 13.58
CA ARG A 59 12.37 23.59 13.38
C ARG A 59 12.04 24.54 14.54
N LYS A 60 10.87 24.37 15.17
CA LYS A 60 10.43 25.21 16.31
C LYS A 60 10.99 24.76 17.66
N THR A 61 11.23 23.46 17.87
CA THR A 61 11.58 22.92 19.19
C THR A 61 13.05 22.51 19.31
N GLY A 62 13.78 22.31 18.20
CA GLY A 62 15.18 21.87 18.22
C GLY A 62 15.41 20.48 18.82
N VAL A 63 14.33 19.75 19.13
CA VAL A 63 14.39 18.46 19.81
C VAL A 63 14.89 17.41 18.82
N SER A 64 16.05 16.84 19.13
CA SER A 64 16.75 15.89 18.26
C SER A 64 15.98 14.59 17.99
N GLN A 65 14.92 14.30 18.75
CA GLN A 65 13.98 13.20 18.50
C GLN A 65 13.15 13.42 17.24
N LEU A 66 12.73 14.66 16.98
CA LEU A 66 11.84 14.96 15.86
C LEU A 66 12.52 14.78 14.50
N LYS A 67 13.86 14.77 14.45
CA LYS A 67 14.61 14.42 13.23
C LYS A 67 14.31 13.00 12.75
N TYR A 68 14.28 12.03 13.67
CA TYR A 68 14.02 10.63 13.33
C TYR A 68 12.56 10.41 12.95
N ILE A 69 11.63 11.15 13.56
CA ILE A 69 10.22 11.10 13.20
C ILE A 69 9.99 11.68 11.80
N ALA A 70 10.60 12.83 11.49
CA ALA A 70 10.54 13.42 10.15
C ALA A 70 11.15 12.48 9.09
N LEU A 71 12.25 11.80 9.43
CA LEU A 71 12.90 10.83 8.55
C LEU A 71 12.01 9.58 8.35
N ALA A 72 11.39 9.07 9.41
CA ALA A 72 10.45 7.95 9.34
C ALA A 72 9.25 8.26 8.44
N PHE A 73 8.62 9.42 8.63
CA PHE A 73 7.49 9.83 7.78
C PHE A 73 7.91 10.06 6.32
N SER A 74 9.10 10.62 6.08
CA SER A 74 9.63 10.76 4.72
C SER A 74 9.87 9.40 4.04
N LEU A 75 10.44 8.42 4.75
CA LEU A 75 10.59 7.06 4.21
C LEU A 75 9.21 6.41 3.97
N PHE A 76 8.25 6.66 4.86
CA PHE A 76 6.89 6.18 4.71
C PHE A 76 6.18 6.77 3.48
N THR A 77 6.43 8.05 3.14
CA THR A 77 5.94 8.62 1.88
C THR A 77 6.56 7.91 0.65
N ILE A 78 7.86 7.61 0.68
CA ILE A 78 8.54 6.89 -0.41
C ILE A 78 7.97 5.46 -0.55
N TYR A 79 7.73 4.78 0.58
CA TYR A 79 7.08 3.48 0.61
C TYR A 79 5.72 3.51 -0.12
N LEU A 80 4.81 4.39 0.29
CA LEU A 80 3.47 4.51 -0.30
C LEU A 80 3.51 4.92 -1.78
N THR A 81 4.45 5.80 -2.14
CA THR A 81 4.61 6.23 -3.54
C THR A 81 5.07 5.07 -4.41
N THR A 82 5.99 4.24 -3.91
CA THR A 82 6.51 3.09 -4.65
C THR A 82 5.44 2.00 -4.78
N GLU A 83 4.70 1.73 -3.71
CA GLU A 83 3.54 0.82 -3.70
C GLU A 83 2.48 1.28 -4.73
N ALA A 84 2.10 2.56 -4.71
CA ALA A 84 1.14 3.11 -5.66
C ALA A 84 1.64 3.07 -7.12
N ILE A 85 2.94 3.24 -7.36
CA ILE A 85 3.53 3.10 -8.70
C ILE A 85 3.51 1.63 -9.14
N GLN A 86 3.83 0.70 -8.24
CA GLN A 86 3.82 -0.73 -8.53
C GLN A 86 2.41 -1.21 -8.90
N GLU A 87 1.40 -0.74 -8.17
CA GLU A 87 -0.01 -0.98 -8.46
C GLU A 87 -0.43 -0.35 -9.80
N LEU A 88 -0.07 0.91 -10.05
CA LEU A 88 -0.45 1.64 -11.27
C LEU A 88 0.17 1.06 -12.56
N PHE A 89 1.41 0.59 -12.50
CA PHE A 89 2.12 0.02 -13.65
C PHE A 89 2.11 -1.51 -13.68
N THR A 90 1.43 -2.16 -12.72
CA THR A 90 1.29 -3.62 -12.61
C THR A 90 2.64 -4.34 -12.67
N PHE A 91 3.65 -3.78 -12.02
CA PHE A 91 4.98 -4.40 -11.92
C PHE A 91 4.98 -5.46 -10.82
N ASP A 92 4.63 -6.69 -11.18
CA ASP A 92 4.73 -7.84 -10.29
C ASP A 92 6.16 -8.40 -10.31
N ASP A 93 7.04 -7.83 -9.47
CA ASP A 93 8.44 -8.24 -9.33
C ASP A 93 8.77 -8.36 -7.84
N ASP A 94 9.07 -9.59 -7.40
CA ASP A 94 9.49 -9.95 -6.05
C ASP A 94 10.60 -9.03 -5.47
N SER A 95 11.41 -8.44 -6.36
CA SER A 95 12.47 -7.50 -5.99
C SER A 95 11.92 -6.22 -5.35
N PHE A 96 10.79 -5.70 -5.85
CA PHE A 96 10.14 -4.52 -5.30
C PHE A 96 9.51 -4.79 -3.94
N ASP A 97 8.91 -5.96 -3.76
CA ASP A 97 8.32 -6.37 -2.49
C ASP A 97 9.39 -6.51 -1.38
N LEU A 98 10.55 -7.06 -1.75
CA LEU A 98 11.70 -7.14 -0.86
C LEU A 98 12.26 -5.74 -0.53
N PHE A 99 12.33 -4.86 -1.52
CA PHE A 99 12.73 -3.46 -1.32
C PHE A 99 11.78 -2.70 -0.38
N LEU A 100 10.47 -2.82 -0.59
CA LEU A 100 9.42 -2.25 0.27
C LEU A 100 9.52 -2.80 1.70
N SER A 101 9.77 -4.10 1.87
CA SER A 101 10.01 -4.73 3.18
C SER A 101 11.22 -4.13 3.91
N VAL A 102 12.32 -3.87 3.19
CA VAL A 102 13.52 -3.21 3.75
C VAL A 102 13.21 -1.76 4.15
N ILE A 103 12.45 -1.01 3.36
CA ILE A 103 12.01 0.34 3.72
C ILE A 103 11.16 0.30 4.99
N MET A 104 10.19 -0.61 5.07
CA MET A 104 9.34 -0.79 6.26
C MET A 104 10.15 -1.05 7.52
N LEU A 105 11.17 -1.89 7.42
CA LEU A 105 12.11 -2.14 8.52
C LEU A 105 12.85 -0.84 8.92
N GLY A 106 13.31 -0.06 7.93
CA GLY A 106 13.94 1.24 8.17
C GLY A 106 13.01 2.25 8.87
N ILE A 107 11.74 2.31 8.47
CA ILE A 107 10.71 3.15 9.09
C ILE A 107 10.52 2.76 10.57
N LEU A 108 10.41 1.46 10.86
CA LEU A 108 10.25 0.95 12.20
C LEU A 108 11.43 1.32 13.10
N ILE A 109 12.66 1.15 12.60
CA ILE A 109 13.89 1.55 13.30
C ILE A 109 13.86 3.06 13.59
N CYS A 110 13.50 3.88 12.60
CA CYS A 110 13.46 5.33 12.77
C CYS A 110 12.42 5.76 13.80
N PHE A 111 11.22 5.16 13.79
CA PHE A 111 10.20 5.41 14.81
C PHE A 111 10.67 4.98 16.20
N PHE A 112 11.29 3.80 16.30
CA PHE A 112 11.82 3.28 17.55
C PHE A 112 12.87 4.23 18.15
N PHE A 113 13.85 4.68 17.35
CA PHE A 113 14.83 5.66 17.81
C PHE A 113 14.22 7.03 18.11
N GLY A 114 13.23 7.48 17.34
CA GLY A 114 12.50 8.72 17.60
C GLY A 114 11.80 8.72 18.96
N ILE A 115 11.14 7.61 19.30
CA ILE A 115 10.40 7.44 20.56
C ILE A 115 11.36 7.17 21.73
N MET A 116 12.32 6.26 21.56
CA MET A 116 13.22 5.82 22.64
C MET A 116 14.20 6.88 23.11
N ARG A 117 14.56 7.84 22.24
CA ARG A 117 15.58 8.83 22.57
C ARG A 117 15.03 9.81 23.59
N LYS A 118 15.04 9.46 24.88
CA LYS A 118 14.61 10.33 25.99
C LYS A 118 15.10 11.75 25.77
N LYS A 119 14.18 12.71 25.92
CA LYS A 119 14.46 14.14 26.06
C LYS A 119 15.63 14.28 27.05
N LYS A 120 16.82 14.63 26.56
CA LYS A 120 17.87 15.17 27.42
C LYS A 120 17.29 16.51 27.89
N ASN A 121 16.59 16.49 29.02
CA ASN A 121 16.35 17.70 29.79
C ASN A 121 17.75 18.20 30.17
N HIS A 122 18.29 19.13 29.39
CA HIS A 122 19.31 20.02 29.90
C HIS A 122 18.57 20.92 30.90
N VAL A 123 18.62 20.50 32.17
CA VAL A 123 18.50 21.40 33.32
C VAL A 123 19.68 22.35 33.27
#